data_AF-A0A0H1YS16-F1
#
_entry.id   AF-A0A0H1YS16-F1
#
_cell.length_a   1.000
_cell.length_b   1.000
_cell.length_c   1.000
_cell.angle_alpha   90.00
_cell.angle_beta   90.00
_cell.angle_gamma   90.00
#
_symmetry.space_group_name_H-M   'P 1'
#
loop_
_entity.id
_entity.type
_entity.pdbx_description
1 polymer ?
#
loop_
_entity_poly.entity_id
_entity_poly.type
_entity_poly.pdbx_seq_one_letter_code
_entity_poly.pdbx_strand_id
1 'polypeptide(L)' 'MTKIEIIMALTALMSIVWAGIITIYALQAIKKYKVKVAYYQQPQIQCEIARNVIKNKWYTDGGEVYR' A
#
# COMPACT_ATOMS: atom_id res chain seq x y z
N MET A 1 2.12 -40.12 19.73
CA MET A 1 2.22 -38.66 19.67
C MET A 1 2.02 -38.11 21.09
N THR A 2 2.99 -37.39 21.62
CA THR A 2 2.93 -36.82 22.98
C THR A 2 2.14 -35.51 22.99
N LYS A 3 1.63 -35.09 24.16
CA LYS A 3 0.88 -33.81 24.29
C LYS A 3 1.71 -32.62 23.80
N ILE A 4 3.02 -32.65 24.03
CA ILE A 4 3.95 -31.60 23.61
C ILE A 4 4.06 -31.54 22.08
N GLU A 5 4.15 -32.69 21.40
CA GLU A 5 4.17 -32.75 19.93
C GLU A 5 2.90 -32.16 19.30
N ILE A 6 1.74 -32.40 19.90
CA ILE A 6 0.46 -31.84 19.43
C ILE A 6 0.46 -30.32 19.58
N ILE A 7 0.91 -29.81 20.73
CA ILE A 7 0.99 -28.36 20.98
C ILE A 7 1.96 -27.71 19.98
N MET A 8 3.15 -28.28 19.78
CA MET A 8 4.13 -27.76 18.82
C MET A 8 3.58 -27.74 17.40
N ALA A 9 2.90 -28.81 16.97
CA ALA A 9 2.27 -28.87 15.66
C ALA A 9 1.19 -27.79 15.48
N LEU A 10 0.35 -27.58 16.50
CA LEU A 10 -0.68 -26.53 16.47
C LEU A 10 -0.08 -25.12 16.42
N THR A 11 0.95 -24.85 17.22
CA THR A 11 1.65 -23.56 17.21
C THR A 11 2.33 -23.30 15.86
N ALA A 12 2.95 -24.30 15.26
CA ALA A 12 3.55 -24.19 13.93
C ALA A 12 2.50 -23.89 12.86
N LEU A 13 1.36 -24.60 12.88
CA LEU A 13 0.26 -24.37 11.94
C LEU A 13 -0.34 -22.96 12.08
N MET A 14 -0.59 -22.51 13.31
CA MET A 14 -1.06 -21.15 13.57
C MET A 14 -0.07 -20.09 13.07
N SER A 15 1.23 -20.32 13.25
CA SER A 15 2.28 -19.40 12.78
C SER A 15 2.31 -19.31 11.25
N ILE A 16 2.16 -20.43 10.56
CA ILE A 16 2.09 -20.48 9.08
C ILE A 16 0.86 -19.73 8.58
N VAL A 17 -0.31 -19.96 9.20
CA VAL A 17 -1.55 -19.27 8.82
C VAL A 17 -1.41 -17.76 9.02
N TRP A 18 -0.84 -17.34 10.15
CA TRP A 18 -0.63 -15.92 10.45
C TRP A 18 0.33 -15.26 9.45
N ALA A 19 1.45 -15.92 9.12
CA ALA A 19 2.39 -15.45 8.12
C ALA A 19 1.73 -15.33 6.73
N GLY A 20 0.87 -16.27 6.36
CA GLY A 20 0.09 -16.22 5.14
C GLY A 20 -0.84 -14.99 5.09
N ILE A 21 -1.59 -14.74 6.16
CA ILE A 21 -2.49 -13.59 6.26
C ILE A 21 -1.72 -12.27 6.13
N ILE A 22 -0.62 -12.11 6.87
CA ILE A 22 0.22 -10.90 6.81
C ILE A 22 0.76 -10.69 5.39
N THR A 23 1.24 -11.75 4.74
CA THR A 23 1.80 -11.67 3.39
C THR A 23 0.75 -11.21 2.38
N ILE A 24 -0.46 -11.76 2.44
CA ILE A 24 -1.56 -11.35 1.56
C ILE A 24 -1.93 -9.88 1.81
N TYR A 25 -2.04 -9.47 3.08
CA TYR A 25 -2.34 -8.09 3.43
C TYR A 25 -1.28 -7.12 2.90
N ALA A 26 0.01 -7.44 3.09
CA ALA A 26 1.12 -6.65 2.59
C ALA A 26 1.10 -6.54 1.05
N LEU A 27 0.84 -7.65 0.34
CA LEU A 27 0.72 -7.64 -1.11
C LEU A 27 -0.43 -6.74 -1.60
N GLN A 28 -1.59 -6.79 -0.93
CA GLN A 28 -2.72 -5.93 -1.26
C GLN A 28 -2.40 -4.46 -1.02
N ALA A 29 -1.76 -4.13 0.11
CA ALA A 29 -1.33 -2.77 0.41
C ALA A 29 -0.33 -2.27 -0.63
N ILE A 30 0.71 -3.03 -0.95
CA ILE A 30 1.71 -2.68 -1.97
C ILE A 30 1.04 -2.48 -3.32
N LYS A 31 0.12 -3.37 -3.73
CA LYS A 31 -0.62 -3.23 -4.99
C LYS A 31 -1.40 -1.93 -5.03
N LYS A 32 -2.12 -1.58 -3.96
CA LYS A 32 -2.85 -0.32 -3.84
C LYS A 32 -1.94 0.89 -3.98
N TYR A 33 -0.78 0.89 -3.30
CA TYR A 33 0.20 1.97 -3.42
C TYR A 33 0.80 2.06 -4.81
N LYS A 34 1.14 0.93 -5.44
CA LYS A 34 1.66 0.90 -6.82
C LYS A 34 0.65 1.46 -7.81
N VAL A 35 -0.63 1.14 -7.68
CA VAL A 35 -1.69 1.72 -8.52
C VAL A 35 -1.78 3.23 -8.32
N LYS A 36 -1.74 3.70 -7.06
CA LYS A 36 -1.76 5.13 -6.74
C LYS A 36 -0.55 5.86 -7.36
N VAL A 37 0.65 5.30 -7.22
CA VAL A 37 1.87 5.84 -7.83
C VAL A 37 1.76 5.84 -9.36
N ALA A 38 1.33 4.73 -9.96
CA ALA A 38 1.18 4.63 -11.41
C ALA A 38 0.21 5.69 -11.96
N TYR A 39 -0.88 5.98 -11.26
CA TYR A 39 -1.83 7.04 -11.62
C TYR A 39 -1.14 8.42 -11.71
N TYR A 40 -0.39 8.84 -10.68
CA TYR A 40 0.31 10.13 -10.71
C TYR A 40 1.55 10.15 -11.59
N GLN A 41 2.06 8.99 -12.01
CA GLN A 41 3.17 8.91 -12.97
C GLN A 41 2.71 9.06 -14.42
N GLN A 42 1.40 9.03 -14.70
CA GLN A 42 0.91 9.23 -16.06
C GLN A 42 1.16 10.68 -16.51
N PRO A 43 1.80 10.92 -17.67
CA PRO A 43 2.16 12.27 -18.14
C PRO A 43 0.96 13.22 -18.24
N GLN A 44 -0.18 12.72 -18.70
CA GLN A 44 -1.42 13.48 -18.80
C GLN A 44 -1.92 13.99 -17.43
N ILE A 45 -1.83 13.14 -16.39
CA ILE A 45 -2.24 13.47 -15.03
C ILE A 45 -1.25 14.48 -14.42
N GLN A 46 0.05 14.31 -14.66
CA GLN A 46 1.06 15.29 -14.22
C GLN A 46 0.84 16.67 -14.85
N CYS A 47 0.54 16.72 -16.14
CA CYS A 47 0.21 17.98 -16.82
C CYS A 47 -1.05 18.63 -16.26
N GLU A 48 -2.08 17.86 -15.95
CA GLU A 48 -3.32 18.35 -15.34
C GLU A 48 -3.08 18.90 -13.93
N ILE A 49 -2.30 18.18 -13.12
CA ILE A 49 -1.87 18.62 -11.78
C ILE A 49 -1.10 19.93 -11.88
N ALA A 50 -0.10 20.01 -12.77
CA ALA A 50 0.70 21.23 -12.96
C ALA A 50 -0.18 22.42 -13.39
N ARG A 51 -1.14 22.19 -14.29
CA ARG A 51 -2.10 23.21 -14.72
C ARG A 51 -2.94 23.73 -13.56
N ASN A 52 -3.42 22.84 -12.68
CA ASN A 52 -4.20 23.22 -11.51
C ASN A 52 -3.37 24.00 -10.49
N VAL A 53 -2.10 23.62 -10.28
CA VAL A 53 -1.17 24.36 -9.41
C VAL A 53 -0.96 25.79 -9.93
N ILE A 54 -0.74 25.96 -11.24
CA ILE A 54 -0.55 27.27 -11.85
C ILE A 54 -1.83 28.12 -11.74
N LYS A 55 -2.99 27.54 -12.09
CA LYS A 55 -4.27 28.25 -12.09
C LYS A 55 -4.65 28.75 -10.70
N ASN A 56 -4.44 27.93 -9.67
CA ASN A 56 -4.82 28.26 -8.30
C ASN A 56 -3.68 28.88 -7.49
N LYS A 57 -2.52 29.09 -8.11
CA LYS A 57 -1.30 29.62 -7.48
C LYS A 57 -0.82 28.85 -6.25
N TRP A 58 -1.10 27.55 -6.13
CA TRP A 58 -0.73 26.77 -4.93
C TRP A 58 0.77 26.71 -4.64
N TYR A 59 1.61 27.10 -5.59
CA TYR A 59 3.05 27.29 -5.41
C TYR A 59 3.41 28.47 -4.48
N THR A 60 2.47 29.38 -4.15
CA THR A 60 2.73 30.50 -3.24
C THR A 60 2.69 30.10 -1.78
N ASP A 61 1.77 29.21 -1.42
CA ASP A 61 1.47 28.87 -0.02
C ASP A 61 1.70 27.40 0.32
N GLY A 62 2.22 26.60 -0.63
CA GLY A 62 2.52 25.18 -0.43
C GLY A 62 1.28 24.29 -0.32
N GLY A 63 0.20 24.63 -1.03
CA GLY A 63 -1.07 23.89 -0.98
C GLY A 63 -0.93 22.43 -1.45
N GLU A 64 -1.75 21.52 -0.90
CA GLU A 64 -1.74 20.11 -1.28
C GLU A 64 -2.11 19.91 -2.75
N VAL A 65 -1.15 19.36 -3.51
CA VAL A 65 -1.23 19.18 -4.96
C VAL A 65 -1.82 17.80 -5.34
N TYR A 66 -1.80 16.85 -4.41
CA TYR A 66 -2.20 15.47 -4.63
C TYR A 66 -3.43 15.15 -3.77
N ARG A 67 -4.47 14.58 -4.40
CA ARG A 67 -5.72 14.18 -3.73
C ARG A 67 -5.70 12.74 -3.21
#